data_AF-A0A6N4WAT4-F1
#
_entry.id   AF-A0A6N4WAT4-F1
#
_cell.length_a   1.000
_cell.length_b   1.000
_cell.length_c   1.000
_cell.angle_alpha   90.00
_cell.angle_beta   90.00
_cell.angle_gamma   90.00
#
_symmetry.space_group_name_H-M   'P 1'
#
loop_
_entity.id
_entity.type
_entity.pdbx_description
1 polymer ?
#
loop_
_entity_poly.entity_id
_entity_poly.type
_entity_poly.pdbx_seq_one_letter_code
_entity_poly.pdbx_strand_id
1 'polypeptide(L)'
;MPRRTTMTAGITLIALGFCSATQPGIASAQPDLSPLINTTCSYQQVIAALNVQAPDLAAELSQYPPAQAKLQRFLASPIQTRQQMVQQALTTHPQWQNTIDQKAGTPEGQQAQAVLLAVAKTCGSY
;
A
#
# COMPACT_ATOMS: atom_id res chain seq x y z
N MET A 1 -1.05 -41.11 -39.96
CA MET A 1 -2.27 -40.33 -40.28
C MET A 1 -2.40 -39.18 -39.28
N PRO A 2 -2.17 -37.92 -39.66
CA PRO A 2 -2.34 -36.78 -38.76
C PRO A 2 -3.78 -36.22 -38.86
N ARG A 3 -4.50 -36.11 -37.74
CA ARG A 3 -5.77 -35.39 -37.69
C ARG A 3 -5.52 -33.98 -37.18
N ARG A 4 -5.44 -33.05 -38.13
CA ARG A 4 -5.45 -31.60 -37.88
C ARG A 4 -6.86 -31.23 -37.44
N THR A 5 -6.98 -30.56 -36.29
CA THR A 5 -8.20 -29.81 -35.95
C THR A 5 -7.77 -28.47 -35.39
N THR A 6 -7.70 -27.49 -36.28
CA THR A 6 -7.68 -26.06 -35.99
C THR A 6 -9.05 -25.67 -35.43
N MET A 7 -9.08 -25.07 -34.24
CA MET A 7 -10.19 -24.22 -33.83
C MET A 7 -9.61 -22.94 -33.23
N THR A 8 -9.60 -21.93 -34.08
CA THR A 8 -9.30 -20.53 -33.81
C THR A 8 -10.40 -19.98 -32.91
N ALA A 9 -10.06 -19.59 -31.68
CA ALA A 9 -10.88 -18.72 -30.85
C ALA A 9 -10.17 -17.38 -30.73
N GLY A 10 -10.67 -16.39 -31.46
CA GLY A 10 -10.25 -15.01 -31.33
C GLY A 10 -10.73 -14.44 -30.00
N ILE A 11 -9.79 -13.93 -29.22
CA ILE A 11 -10.05 -12.95 -28.16
C ILE A 11 -8.96 -11.90 -28.29
N THR A 12 -9.29 -10.80 -28.96
CA THR A 12 -8.56 -9.54 -28.90
C THR A 12 -8.78 -8.95 -27.51
N LEU A 13 -7.96 -9.36 -26.54
CA LEU A 13 -7.78 -8.60 -25.31
C LEU A 13 -6.59 -7.66 -25.53
N ILE A 14 -6.91 -6.38 -25.48
CA ILE A 14 -5.96 -5.27 -25.44
C ILE A 14 -5.01 -5.55 -24.27
N ALA A 15 -3.79 -6.00 -24.60
CA ALA A 15 -2.70 -6.12 -23.63
C ALA A 15 -2.22 -4.70 -23.29
N LEU A 16 -2.95 -4.02 -22.40
CA LEU A 16 -2.42 -2.87 -21.69
C LEU A 16 -1.21 -3.37 -20.90
N GLY A 17 -0.05 -2.82 -21.24
CA GLY A 17 1.20 -3.14 -20.60
C GLY A 17 1.08 -3.00 -19.09
N PHE A 18 1.51 -4.04 -18.39
CA PHE A 18 2.00 -3.87 -17.03
C PHE A 18 3.42 -4.37 -17.00
N CYS A 19 4.32 -3.39 -16.84
CA CYS A 19 5.73 -3.57 -16.56
C CYS A 19 5.95 -4.76 -15.63
N SER A 20 6.93 -5.57 -16.01
CA SER A 20 7.77 -6.37 -15.14
C SER A 20 7.58 -6.03 -13.66
N ALA A 21 6.92 -6.93 -12.93
CA ALA A 21 7.08 -7.03 -11.50
C ALA A 21 8.54 -7.39 -11.26
N THR A 22 9.39 -6.37 -11.14
CA THR A 22 10.67 -6.49 -10.47
C THR A 22 10.33 -6.86 -9.04
N GLN A 23 10.38 -8.15 -8.74
CA GLN A 23 10.44 -8.65 -7.38
C GLN A 23 11.64 -7.95 -6.73
N PRO A 24 11.47 -7.06 -5.74
CA PRO A 24 12.62 -6.63 -4.97
C PRO A 24 13.12 -7.90 -4.27
N GLY A 25 14.34 -8.32 -4.60
CA GLY A 25 15.07 -9.23 -3.76
C GLY A 25 15.03 -8.68 -2.34
N ILE A 26 14.82 -9.57 -1.37
CA ILE A 26 14.78 -9.26 0.06
C ILE A 26 16.13 -8.72 0.55
N ALA A 27 16.48 -7.51 0.16
CA ALA A 27 17.37 -6.67 0.93
C ALA A 27 16.54 -6.14 2.09
N SER A 28 17.07 -6.20 3.31
CA SER A 28 16.48 -5.58 4.51
C SER A 28 16.33 -4.07 4.30
N ALA A 29 15.30 -3.66 3.57
CA ALA A 29 15.00 -2.28 3.27
C ALA A 29 13.89 -1.84 4.21
N GLN A 30 14.06 -0.68 4.84
CA GLN A 30 12.98 -0.04 5.56
C GLN A 30 11.70 -0.05 4.71
N PRO A 31 10.53 -0.25 5.33
CA PRO A 31 9.24 -0.22 4.67
C PRO A 31 9.11 1.04 3.82
N ASP A 32 8.84 0.83 2.54
CA ASP A 32 8.63 1.92 1.61
C ASP A 32 7.31 2.61 1.94
N LEU A 33 7.39 3.82 2.50
CA LEU A 33 6.24 4.66 2.80
C LEU A 33 5.83 5.55 1.61
N SER A 34 6.61 5.53 0.53
CA SER A 34 6.33 6.26 -0.70
C SER A 34 4.91 6.04 -1.26
N PRO A 35 4.33 4.82 -1.30
CA PRO A 35 2.94 4.61 -1.72
C PRO A 35 1.92 5.35 -0.86
N LEU A 36 2.14 5.45 0.46
CA LEU A 36 1.27 6.19 1.37
C LEU A 36 1.42 7.70 1.19
N ILE A 37 2.64 8.18 1.01
CA ILE A 37 2.93 9.60 0.86
C ILE A 37 2.36 10.14 -0.46
N ASN A 38 2.57 9.40 -1.55
CA ASN A 38 2.23 9.84 -2.91
C ASN A 38 0.81 9.45 -3.36
N THR A 39 0.02 8.78 -2.52
CA THR A 39 -1.35 8.41 -2.89
C THR A 39 -2.22 9.65 -3.16
N THR A 40 -3.03 9.60 -4.21
CA THR A 40 -4.04 10.63 -4.50
C THR A 40 -5.40 10.29 -3.92
N CYS A 41 -5.52 9.16 -3.22
CA CYS A 41 -6.77 8.69 -2.67
C CYS A 41 -7.26 9.56 -1.52
N SER A 42 -8.58 9.75 -1.46
CA SER A 42 -9.24 10.41 -0.33
C SER A 42 -9.26 9.51 0.91
N TYR A 43 -9.54 10.11 2.07
CA TYR A 43 -9.68 9.36 3.32
C TYR A 43 -10.72 8.22 3.22
N GLN A 44 -11.88 8.49 2.61
CA GLN A 44 -12.95 7.48 2.46
C GLN A 44 -12.48 6.29 1.61
N GLN A 45 -11.79 6.57 0.51
CA GLN A 45 -11.23 5.54 -0.38
C GLN A 45 -10.16 4.68 0.30
N VAL A 46 -9.29 5.32 1.08
CA VAL A 46 -8.27 4.61 1.86
C VAL A 46 -8.91 3.72 2.92
N ILE A 47 -9.93 4.20 3.63
CA ILE A 47 -10.63 3.39 4.64
C ILE A 47 -11.40 2.24 3.99
N ALA A 48 -12.08 2.47 2.87
CA ALA A 48 -12.78 1.42 2.13
C ALA A 48 -11.80 0.32 1.68
N ALA A 49 -10.68 0.70 1.07
CA ALA A 49 -9.64 -0.25 0.69
C ALA A 49 -9.03 -0.95 1.92
N LEU A 50 -8.77 -0.23 3.02
CA LEU A 50 -8.21 -0.80 4.24
C LEU A 50 -9.15 -1.84 4.86
N ASN A 51 -10.47 -1.60 4.88
CA ASN A 51 -11.46 -2.58 5.36
C ASN A 51 -11.44 -3.89 4.55
N VAL A 52 -11.06 -3.83 3.27
CA VAL A 52 -10.94 -5.03 2.42
C VAL A 52 -9.59 -5.72 2.57
N GLN A 53 -8.49 -4.96 2.55
CA GLN A 53 -7.14 -5.52 2.55
C GLN A 53 -6.65 -5.93 3.95
N ALA A 54 -7.10 -5.24 5.00
CA ALA A 54 -6.70 -5.46 6.39
C ALA A 54 -7.85 -5.09 7.35
N PRO A 55 -8.91 -5.91 7.43
CA PRO A 55 -10.09 -5.63 8.24
C PRO A 55 -9.77 -5.46 9.73
N ASP A 56 -8.83 -6.24 10.27
CA ASP A 56 -8.38 -6.11 11.67
C ASP A 56 -7.76 -4.73 11.94
N LEU A 57 -6.88 -4.24 11.05
CA LEU A 57 -6.30 -2.89 11.16
C LEU A 57 -7.36 -1.80 11.01
N ALA A 58 -8.34 -1.99 10.13
CA ALA A 58 -9.46 -1.06 9.99
C ALA A 58 -10.29 -1.00 11.28
N ALA A 59 -10.53 -2.16 11.92
CA ALA A 59 -11.21 -2.24 13.21
C ALA A 59 -10.41 -1.55 14.32
N GLU A 60 -9.10 -1.81 14.44
CA GLU A 60 -8.24 -1.12 15.41
C GLU A 60 -8.22 0.39 15.19
N LEU A 61 -8.09 0.84 13.93
CA LEU A 61 -8.14 2.26 13.59
C LEU A 61 -9.50 2.88 13.93
N SER A 62 -10.60 2.12 13.77
CA SER A 62 -11.95 2.57 14.14
C SER A 62 -12.12 2.81 15.64
N GLN A 63 -11.36 2.10 16.47
CA GLN A 63 -11.35 2.28 17.93
C GLN A 63 -10.49 3.46 18.39
N TYR A 64 -9.74 4.10 17.48
CA TYR A 64 -8.80 5.18 17.82
C TYR A 64 -9.11 6.47 17.03
N PRO A 65 -10.13 7.26 17.43
CA PRO A 65 -10.51 8.50 16.75
C PRO A 65 -9.38 9.52 16.52
N PRO A 66 -8.42 9.71 17.46
CA PRO A 66 -7.27 10.58 17.20
C PRO A 66 -6.40 10.11 16.04
N ALA A 67 -6.27 8.80 15.81
CA ALA A 67 -5.52 8.26 14.68
C ALA A 67 -6.26 8.46 13.37
N GLN A 68 -7.59 8.30 13.35
CA GLN A 68 -8.42 8.62 12.19
C GLN A 68 -8.27 10.08 11.77
N ALA A 69 -8.36 11.00 12.73
CA ALA A 69 -8.20 12.44 12.46
C ALA A 69 -6.80 12.75 11.90
N LYS A 70 -5.74 12.13 12.45
CA LYS A 70 -4.37 12.27 11.92
C LYS A 70 -4.27 11.74 10.48
N LEU A 71 -4.83 10.57 10.19
CA LEU A 71 -4.82 9.99 8.84
C LEU A 71 -5.58 10.87 7.85
N GLN A 72 -6.75 11.37 8.22
CA GLN A 72 -7.53 12.28 7.39
C GLN A 72 -6.75 13.58 7.10
N ARG A 73 -6.12 14.18 8.13
CA ARG A 73 -5.28 15.38 7.95
C ARG A 73 -4.07 15.12 7.08
N PHE A 74 -3.43 13.96 7.24
CA PHE A 74 -2.31 13.54 6.41
C PHE A 74 -2.73 13.43 4.94
N LEU A 75 -3.80 12.70 4.64
CA LEU A 75 -4.31 12.53 3.27
C LEU A 75 -4.89 13.82 2.67
N ALA A 76 -5.41 14.73 3.49
CA ALA A 76 -5.86 16.04 3.00
C ALA A 76 -4.70 17.01 2.71
N SER A 77 -3.48 16.73 3.19
CA SER A 77 -2.33 17.60 3.02
C SER A 77 -1.66 17.40 1.65
N PRO A 78 -1.01 18.43 1.08
CA PRO A 78 -0.18 18.28 -0.13
C PRO A 78 0.95 17.25 0.08
N ILE A 79 1.38 16.59 -1.00
CA ILE A 79 2.42 15.53 -0.95
C ILE A 79 3.70 16.01 -0.25
N GLN A 80 4.15 17.23 -0.54
CA GLN A 80 5.34 17.82 0.11
C GLN A 80 5.14 17.95 1.63
N THR A 81 3.95 18.36 2.08
CA THR A 81 3.62 18.45 3.51
C THR A 81 3.56 17.06 4.14
N ARG A 82 3.05 16.04 3.44
CA ARG A 82 3.04 14.66 3.92
C ARG A 82 4.45 14.12 4.15
N GLN A 83 5.38 14.39 3.23
CA GLN A 83 6.79 14.03 3.41
C GLN A 83 7.37 14.66 4.69
N GLN A 84 7.12 15.94 4.91
CA GLN A 84 7.55 16.63 6.13
C GLN A 84 6.91 16.03 7.39
N MET A 85 5.62 15.71 7.36
CA MET A 85 4.92 15.07 8.48
C MET A 85 5.52 13.71 8.82
N VAL A 86 5.85 12.87 7.83
CA VAL A 86 6.50 11.57 8.04
C VAL A 86 7.90 11.77 8.61
N GLN A 87 8.70 12.65 8.02
CA GLN A 87 10.06 12.93 8.48
C GLN A 87 10.07 13.44 9.93
N GLN A 88 9.15 14.35 10.25
CA GLN A 88 8.97 14.88 11.60
C GLN A 88 8.52 13.79 12.56
N ALA A 89 7.58 12.93 12.16
CA ALA A 89 7.11 11.83 13.01
C ALA A 89 8.23 10.84 13.34
N LEU A 90 9.05 10.45 12.36
CA LEU A 90 10.19 9.56 12.56
C LEU A 90 11.27 10.20 13.45
N THR A 91 11.48 11.50 13.32
CA THR A 91 12.47 12.25 14.13
C THR A 91 11.97 12.47 15.57
N THR A 92 10.67 12.73 15.75
CA THR A 92 10.06 12.96 17.08
C THR A 92 9.87 11.65 17.84
N HIS A 93 9.73 10.53 17.14
CA HIS A 93 9.51 9.20 17.70
C HIS A 93 10.60 8.23 17.22
N PRO A 94 11.85 8.35 17.69
CA PRO A 94 12.96 7.48 17.27
C PRO A 94 12.68 5.99 17.57
N GLN A 95 11.84 5.68 18.56
CA GLN A 95 11.35 4.32 18.81
C GLN A 95 10.59 3.70 17.63
N TRP A 96 9.97 4.52 16.77
CA TRP A 96 9.29 4.04 15.56
C TRP A 96 10.29 3.56 14.53
N GLN A 97 11.41 4.26 14.37
CA GLN A 97 12.49 3.83 13.49
C GLN A 97 13.00 2.46 13.93
N ASN A 98 13.31 2.29 15.22
CA ASN A 98 13.74 0.98 15.75
C ASN A 98 12.69 -0.12 15.55
N THR A 99 11.40 0.19 15.73
CA THR A 99 10.30 -0.76 15.54
C THR A 99 10.14 -1.15 14.07
N ILE A 100 10.33 -0.19 13.17
CA ILE A 100 10.32 -0.38 11.73
C ILE A 100 11.50 -1.28 11.34
N ASP A 101 12.71 -0.98 11.82
CA ASP A 101 13.93 -1.73 11.48
C ASP A 101 13.86 -3.17 12.02
N GLN A 102 13.32 -3.36 13.22
CA GLN A 102 13.10 -4.69 13.81
C GLN A 102 12.09 -5.51 13.00
N LYS A 103 11.02 -4.89 12.50
CA LYS A 103 9.97 -5.60 11.77
C LYS A 103 10.21 -5.71 10.27
N ALA A 104 11.12 -4.92 9.70
CA ALA A 104 11.39 -4.95 8.26
C ALA A 104 11.77 -6.35 7.74
N GLY A 105 12.44 -7.16 8.57
CA GLY A 105 12.83 -8.53 8.23
C GLY A 105 11.81 -9.60 8.60
N THR A 106 10.67 -9.26 9.22
CA THR A 106 9.71 -10.24 9.72
C THR A 106 8.52 -10.43 8.79
N PRO A 107 7.80 -11.58 8.86
CA PRO A 107 6.58 -11.79 8.09
C PRO A 107 5.53 -10.70 8.32
N GLU A 108 5.42 -10.19 9.55
CA GLU A 108 4.49 -9.11 9.90
C GLU A 108 4.83 -7.80 9.18
N GLY A 109 6.12 -7.45 9.08
CA GLY A 109 6.56 -6.26 8.34
C GLY A 109 6.34 -6.38 6.83
N GLN A 110 6.55 -7.57 6.27
CA GLN A 110 6.27 -7.85 4.86
C GLN A 110 4.77 -7.75 4.57
N GLN A 111 3.93 -8.30 5.46
CA GLN A 111 2.47 -8.19 5.35
C GLN A 111 2.01 -6.73 5.44
N ALA A 112 2.58 -5.94 6.36
CA ALA A 112 2.25 -4.52 6.48
C ALA A 112 2.58 -3.72 5.20
N GLN A 113 3.73 -4.00 4.57
CA GLN A 113 4.09 -3.40 3.28
C GLN A 113 3.13 -3.84 2.16
N ALA A 114 2.77 -5.11 2.13
CA ALA A 114 1.81 -5.63 1.16
C ALA A 114 0.43 -4.95 1.30
N VAL A 115 -0.06 -4.77 2.53
CA VAL A 115 -1.31 -4.04 2.80
C VAL A 115 -1.21 -2.59 2.35
N LEU A 116 -0.10 -1.90 2.66
CA LEU A 116 0.13 -0.53 2.24
C LEU A 116 0.09 -0.38 0.72
N LEU A 117 0.79 -1.26 0.00
CA LEU A 117 0.82 -1.29 -1.45
C LEU A 117 -0.56 -1.64 -2.03
N ALA A 118 -1.25 -2.61 -1.46
CA ALA A 118 -2.57 -3.03 -1.90
C ALA A 118 -3.60 -1.91 -1.73
N VAL A 119 -3.61 -1.24 -0.58
CA VAL A 119 -4.47 -0.08 -0.31
C VAL A 119 -4.14 1.05 -1.29
N ALA A 120 -2.88 1.43 -1.43
CA ALA A 120 -2.47 2.51 -2.33
C ALA A 120 -2.83 2.23 -3.80
N LYS A 121 -2.74 0.96 -4.23
CA LYS A 121 -3.09 0.54 -5.60
C LYS A 121 -4.59 0.46 -5.84
N THR A 122 -5.36 0.02 -4.85
CA THR A 122 -6.80 -0.29 -5.03
C THR A 122 -7.72 0.83 -4.56
N CYS A 123 -7.25 1.80 -3.77
CA CYS A 123 -8.10 2.85 -3.22
C CYS A 123 -8.82 3.69 -4.30
N GLY A 124 -8.26 3.85 -5.49
CA GLY A 124 -8.94 4.54 -6.59
C GLY A 124 -10.13 3.77 -7.23
N SER A 125 -10.32 2.51 -6.86
CA SER A 125 -11.46 1.67 -7.29
C SER A 125 -12.64 1.71 -6.32
N TYR A 126 -12.49 2.42 -5.20
CA TYR A 126 -13.52 2.68 -4.20
C TYR A 126 -13.92 4.16 -4.25
#